data_AF-A0A1V4TLI6-F1
#
_entry.id   AF-A0A1V4TLI6-F1
#
_cell.length_a   1.000
_cell.length_b   1.000
_cell.length_c   1.000
_cell.angle_alpha   90.00
_cell.angle_beta   90.00
_cell.angle_gamma   90.00
#
_symmetry.space_group_name_H-M   'P 1'
#
loop_
_entity.id
_entity.type
_entity.pdbx_description
1 polymer ?
#
loop_
_entity_poly.entity_id
_entity_poly.type
_entity_poly.pdbx_seq_one_letter_code
_entity_poly.pdbx_strand_id
1 'polypeptide(L)'
;MAPVSLRSVLPISAKARTEADRIDAILVDSLSSPLSIERRRMESRIMGVAEEDPEGMVGVLLRYTEVRNDTARESVMRLLREITATREGKAAVLENLSNKDQEVRKGVRAMMIELWGEEASRFAADYEQAVLMINLARSRDIFVEDIVTLADLVKVTLLEGETTKAYEDVALVLELIKHRYRSVETMKNYLAEMLKITPELSKLGMMSGRIEESLRVASRANKQRRFEFTKDLIEDRMREVQLIDQLRALGVTVKGQINDPPHVSLERLSGMDVWVFARLKELVGAGTTMSVTERKEEVIELVDSFLRDELFPYIRDKAQDRLEAGDASLLFALYTVGLTCLKLISEPLPKVAEELYVTYFRDLEGSPSIATVSWPSAVL
;
A
#
# COMPACT_ATOMS: atom_id res chain seq x y z
N MET A 1 12.74 -7.88 -12.72
CA MET A 1 12.92 -6.88 -11.64
C MET A 1 13.68 -7.53 -10.50
N ALA A 2 14.67 -6.85 -9.92
CA ALA A 2 15.49 -7.38 -8.83
C ALA A 2 14.70 -7.42 -7.51
N PRO A 3 14.95 -8.39 -6.61
CA PRO A 3 14.25 -8.47 -5.33
C PRO A 3 14.66 -7.33 -4.39
N VAL A 4 13.67 -6.78 -3.69
CA VAL A 4 13.82 -5.80 -2.63
C VAL A 4 14.77 -6.36 -1.55
N SER A 5 15.87 -5.66 -1.31
CA SER A 5 16.97 -6.10 -0.45
C SER A 5 16.65 -5.89 1.03
N LEU A 6 16.58 -6.99 1.79
CA LEU A 6 16.53 -7.06 3.27
C LEU A 6 17.85 -6.58 3.94
N ARG A 7 18.21 -5.31 3.77
CA ARG A 7 19.36 -4.68 4.46
C ARG A 7 18.92 -3.54 5.38
N SER A 8 18.38 -3.86 6.56
CA SER A 8 18.23 -2.85 7.63
C SER A 8 18.31 -3.37 9.07
N VAL A 9 18.85 -4.56 9.30
CA VAL A 9 19.05 -5.10 10.67
C VAL A 9 20.53 -5.34 10.96
N LEU A 10 21.33 -4.27 11.08
CA LEU A 10 22.59 -4.23 11.84
C LEU A 10 22.90 -2.77 12.26
N PRO A 11 23.58 -2.56 13.42
CA PRO A 11 23.77 -1.25 14.02
C PRO A 11 24.75 -0.40 13.18
N ILE A 12 24.27 0.73 12.69
CA ILE A 12 25.02 1.61 11.80
C ILE A 12 26.00 2.44 12.63
N SER A 13 27.25 1.98 12.67
CA SER A 13 28.43 2.83 12.76
C SER A 13 28.56 3.58 11.44
N ALA A 14 28.49 4.92 11.48
CA ALA A 14 28.82 5.88 10.42
C ALA A 14 28.12 5.70 9.06
N LYS A 15 26.81 5.97 8.98
CA LYS A 15 26.19 6.40 7.72
C LYS A 15 26.63 7.84 7.43
N ALA A 16 27.06 8.12 6.20
CA ALA A 16 27.21 9.50 5.74
C ALA A 16 25.87 10.23 5.95
N ARG A 17 25.89 11.45 6.53
CA ARG A 17 24.69 12.28 6.73
C ARG A 17 23.97 12.44 5.38
N THR A 18 22.69 12.10 5.35
CA THR A 18 21.85 12.31 4.16
C THR A 18 21.73 13.81 3.89
N GLU A 19 21.32 14.20 2.69
CA GLU A 19 21.10 15.61 2.39
C GLU A 19 19.95 16.18 3.26
N ALA A 20 18.94 15.36 3.56
CA ALA A 20 17.89 15.69 4.53
C ALA A 20 18.47 15.99 5.93
N ASP A 21 19.41 15.20 6.44
CA ASP A 21 20.09 15.46 7.74
C ASP A 21 20.86 16.79 7.74
N ARG A 22 21.37 17.22 6.59
CA ARG A 22 22.08 18.50 6.45
C ARG A 22 21.11 19.67 6.43
N ILE A 23 19.95 19.50 5.82
CA ILE A 23 18.87 20.51 5.80
C ILE A 23 18.30 20.67 7.21
N ASP A 24 18.02 19.57 7.90
CA ASP A 24 17.49 19.52 9.28
C ASP A 24 18.22 20.49 10.21
N ALA A 25 19.56 20.47 10.18
CA ALA A 25 20.41 21.30 11.04
C ALA A 25 20.25 22.82 10.86
N ILE A 26 19.80 23.29 9.70
CA ILE A 26 19.71 24.73 9.36
C ILE A 26 18.30 25.16 8.93
N LEU A 27 17.33 24.25 9.00
CA LEU A 27 16.00 24.43 8.43
C LEU A 27 15.29 25.65 9.01
N VAL A 28 15.17 25.69 10.35
CA VAL A 28 14.42 26.73 11.05
C VAL A 28 15.06 28.11 10.84
N ASP A 29 16.38 28.20 10.95
CA ASP A 29 17.12 29.46 10.76
C ASP A 29 16.95 30.00 9.33
N SER A 30 17.02 29.10 8.33
CA SER A 30 16.90 29.48 6.92
C SER A 30 15.46 29.87 6.55
N LEU A 31 14.45 29.15 7.04
CA LEU A 31 13.04 29.44 6.79
C LEU A 31 12.51 30.62 7.62
N SER A 32 13.15 30.94 8.74
CA SER A 32 12.83 32.13 9.55
C SER A 32 13.56 33.40 9.10
N SER A 33 14.46 33.30 8.10
CA SER A 33 15.23 34.44 7.63
C SER A 33 14.31 35.59 7.17
N PRO A 34 14.60 36.85 7.57
CA PRO A 34 13.87 38.02 7.10
C PRO A 34 14.07 38.23 5.58
N LEU A 35 15.14 37.67 4.99
CA LEU A 35 15.44 37.78 3.58
C LEU A 35 14.63 36.74 2.78
N SER A 36 13.69 37.20 1.95
CA SER A 36 12.84 36.33 1.12
C SER A 36 13.64 35.43 0.17
N ILE A 37 14.81 35.90 -0.29
CA ILE A 37 15.69 35.14 -1.19
C ILE A 37 16.27 33.90 -0.50
N GLU A 38 16.67 34.01 0.76
CA GLU A 38 17.23 32.89 1.52
C GLU A 38 16.17 31.82 1.78
N ARG A 39 14.96 32.26 2.17
CA ARG A 39 13.80 31.37 2.34
C ARG A 39 13.48 30.61 1.04
N ARG A 40 13.37 31.32 -0.08
CA ARG A 40 13.11 30.68 -1.39
C ARG A 40 14.19 29.69 -1.79
N ARG A 41 15.48 30.00 -1.56
CA ARG A 41 16.57 29.06 -1.84
C ARG A 41 16.46 27.79 -1.00
N MET A 42 16.12 27.92 0.28
CA MET A 42 15.91 26.78 1.16
C MET A 42 14.70 25.95 0.71
N GLU A 43 13.58 26.58 0.40
CA GLU A 43 12.39 25.93 -0.13
C GLU A 43 12.69 25.14 -1.42
N SER A 44 13.36 25.74 -2.39
CA SER A 44 13.76 25.03 -3.62
C SER A 44 14.68 23.84 -3.36
N ARG A 45 15.60 23.96 -2.39
CA ARG A 45 16.47 22.85 -2.01
C ARG A 45 15.69 21.73 -1.33
N ILE A 46 14.72 22.07 -0.47
CA ILE A 46 13.83 21.08 0.16
C ILE A 46 13.03 20.33 -0.90
N MET A 47 12.44 21.03 -1.87
CA MET A 47 11.69 20.40 -2.96
C MET A 47 12.57 19.47 -3.79
N GLY A 48 13.78 19.91 -4.16
CA GLY A 48 14.72 19.05 -4.90
C GLY A 48 15.13 17.78 -4.12
N VAL A 49 15.32 17.88 -2.80
CA VAL A 49 15.59 16.70 -1.97
C VAL A 49 14.35 15.83 -1.81
N ALA A 50 13.16 16.40 -1.70
CA ALA A 50 11.91 15.66 -1.58
C ALA A 50 11.56 14.87 -2.86
N GLU A 51 12.02 15.32 -4.03
CA GLU A 51 11.89 14.56 -5.29
C GLU A 51 12.75 13.28 -5.29
N GLU A 52 13.92 13.31 -4.65
CA GLU A 52 14.85 12.17 -4.60
C GLU A 52 14.63 11.26 -3.37
N ASP A 53 14.37 11.85 -2.20
CA ASP A 53 14.19 11.21 -0.90
C ASP A 53 12.98 11.84 -0.17
N PRO A 54 11.74 11.52 -0.62
CA PRO A 54 10.53 12.05 -0.01
C PRO A 54 10.37 11.60 1.45
N GLU A 55 10.72 10.35 1.79
CA GLU A 55 10.59 9.81 3.14
C GLU A 55 11.46 10.58 4.15
N GLY A 56 12.75 10.75 3.83
CA GLY A 56 13.70 11.46 4.67
C GLY A 56 13.34 12.94 4.84
N MET A 57 13.00 13.62 3.73
CA MET A 57 12.68 15.05 3.77
C MET A 57 11.35 15.32 4.47
N VAL A 58 10.31 14.52 4.22
CA VAL A 58 9.04 14.63 4.95
C VAL A 58 9.27 14.38 6.44
N GLY A 59 10.06 13.36 6.82
CA GLY A 59 10.42 13.12 8.22
C GLY A 59 11.05 14.33 8.92
N VAL A 60 11.97 15.03 8.23
CA VAL A 60 12.57 16.27 8.74
C VAL A 60 11.52 17.38 8.89
N LEU A 61 10.70 17.64 7.87
CA LEU A 61 9.68 18.69 7.93
C LEU A 61 8.63 18.44 9.03
N LEU A 62 8.20 17.19 9.22
CA LEU A 62 7.23 16.79 10.22
C LEU A 62 7.70 17.10 11.66
N ARG A 63 9.01 17.09 11.92
CA ARG A 63 9.57 17.47 13.23
C ARG A 63 9.26 18.93 13.60
N TYR A 64 9.05 19.80 12.61
CA TYR A 64 8.95 21.25 12.79
C TYR A 64 7.54 21.82 12.54
N THR A 65 6.51 20.98 12.51
CA THR A 65 5.11 21.43 12.34
C THR A 65 4.61 22.31 13.49
N GLU A 66 5.19 22.18 14.69
CA GLU A 66 4.85 22.99 15.88
C GLU A 66 5.97 23.98 16.28
N VAL A 67 6.86 24.34 15.36
CA VAL A 67 7.94 25.30 15.66
C VAL A 67 7.36 26.67 16.07
N ARG A 68 7.99 27.31 17.06
CA ARG A 68 7.52 28.59 17.63
C ARG A 68 7.58 29.77 16.66
N ASN A 69 8.47 29.72 15.67
CA ASN A 69 8.59 30.80 14.68
C ASN A 69 7.46 30.65 13.65
N ASP A 70 6.51 31.58 13.65
CA ASP A 70 5.32 31.50 12.80
C ASP A 70 5.66 31.45 11.30
N THR A 71 6.67 32.22 10.86
CA THR A 71 7.11 32.26 9.45
C THR A 71 7.72 30.93 9.01
N ALA A 72 8.57 30.33 9.86
CA ALA A 72 9.15 29.03 9.58
C ALA A 72 8.08 27.95 9.58
N ARG A 73 7.16 27.97 10.56
CA ARG A 73 6.04 27.03 10.65
C ARG A 73 5.13 27.08 9.43
N GLU A 74 4.74 28.27 8.99
CA GLU A 74 3.92 28.45 7.79
C GLU A 74 4.63 27.91 6.54
N SER A 75 5.93 28.14 6.42
CA SER A 75 6.73 27.63 5.31
C SER A 75 6.83 26.10 5.33
N VAL A 76 7.06 25.50 6.51
CA VAL A 76 7.08 24.03 6.69
C VAL A 76 5.74 23.42 6.29
N MET A 77 4.63 23.96 6.77
CA MET A 77 3.30 23.43 6.43
C MET A 77 2.98 23.58 4.95
N ARG A 78 3.38 24.70 4.32
CA ARG A 78 3.23 24.87 2.86
C ARG A 78 4.03 23.82 2.08
N LEU A 79 5.28 23.60 2.43
CA LEU A 79 6.13 22.60 1.78
C LEU A 79 5.58 21.18 1.97
N LEU A 80 5.10 20.85 3.18
CA LEU A 80 4.42 19.58 3.43
C LEU A 80 3.21 19.41 2.52
N ARG A 81 2.34 20.42 2.37
CA ARG A 81 1.19 20.38 1.44
C ARG A 81 1.62 20.16 0.00
N GLU A 82 2.67 20.84 -0.44
CA GLU A 82 3.18 20.73 -1.80
C GLU A 82 3.72 19.33 -2.08
N ILE A 83 4.52 18.77 -1.17
CA ILE A 83 5.07 17.41 -1.30
C ILE A 83 3.94 16.37 -1.24
N THR A 84 3.03 16.50 -0.27
CA THR A 84 1.89 15.57 -0.05
C THR A 84 0.75 15.73 -1.05
N ALA A 85 0.85 16.65 -2.01
CA ALA A 85 -0.02 16.67 -3.17
C ALA A 85 0.18 15.42 -4.06
N THR A 86 1.38 14.81 -4.00
CA THR A 86 1.73 13.57 -4.70
C THR A 86 1.41 12.33 -3.87
N ARG A 87 1.23 11.18 -4.53
CA ARG A 87 1.02 9.90 -3.85
C ARG A 87 2.26 9.50 -3.04
N GLU A 88 3.44 9.75 -3.57
CA GLU A 88 4.73 9.47 -2.95
C GLU A 88 4.90 10.29 -1.66
N GLY A 89 4.54 11.58 -1.69
CA GLY A 89 4.55 12.43 -0.50
C GLY A 89 3.57 11.96 0.59
N LYS A 90 2.36 11.54 0.21
CA LYS A 90 1.40 10.94 1.16
C LYS A 90 1.94 9.64 1.76
N ALA A 91 2.54 8.78 0.94
CA ALA A 91 3.17 7.55 1.40
C ALA A 91 4.30 7.85 2.40
N ALA A 92 5.14 8.86 2.13
CA ALA A 92 6.20 9.29 3.04
C ALA A 92 5.69 9.74 4.43
N VAL A 93 4.50 10.35 4.50
CA VAL A 93 3.84 10.64 5.79
C VAL A 93 3.48 9.36 6.53
N LEU A 94 2.90 8.37 5.83
CA LEU A 94 2.50 7.09 6.43
C LEU A 94 3.71 6.26 6.89
N GLU A 95 4.83 6.28 6.17
CA GLU A 95 6.06 5.60 6.62
C GLU A 95 6.61 6.19 7.92
N ASN A 96 6.40 7.49 8.15
CA ASN A 96 6.82 8.16 9.38
C ASN A 96 5.89 7.91 10.59
N LEU A 97 4.79 7.15 10.45
CA LEU A 97 3.86 6.82 11.56
C LEU A 97 4.56 6.15 12.75
N SER A 98 5.54 5.30 12.46
CA SER A 98 6.31 4.55 13.45
C SER A 98 7.66 5.20 13.79
N ASN A 99 7.86 6.46 13.40
CA ASN A 99 9.14 7.15 13.62
C ASN A 99 9.47 7.18 15.12
N LYS A 100 10.75 6.99 15.47
CA LYS A 100 11.22 6.97 16.87
C LYS A 100 11.07 8.33 17.55
N ASP A 101 11.19 9.41 16.78
CA ASP A 101 11.07 10.77 17.26
C ASP A 101 9.59 11.13 17.50
N GLN A 102 9.28 11.58 18.73
CA GLN A 102 7.92 11.94 19.13
C GLN A 102 7.42 13.18 18.38
N GLU A 103 8.29 14.15 18.08
CA GLU A 103 7.87 15.37 17.38
C GLU A 103 7.49 15.05 15.93
N VAL A 104 8.23 14.13 15.29
CA VAL A 104 7.84 13.61 13.96
C VAL A 104 6.48 12.94 14.02
N ARG A 105 6.22 12.06 15.01
CA ARG A 105 4.91 11.40 15.14
C ARG A 105 3.75 12.38 15.38
N LYS A 106 3.98 13.47 16.12
CA LYS A 106 2.98 14.55 16.25
C LYS A 106 2.72 15.23 14.92
N GLY A 107 3.78 15.57 14.18
CA GLY A 107 3.68 16.11 12.82
C GLY A 107 2.91 15.19 11.89
N VAL A 108 3.15 13.87 11.95
CA VAL A 108 2.41 12.87 11.17
C VAL A 108 0.92 12.95 11.50
N ARG A 109 0.53 12.95 12.77
CA ARG A 109 -0.88 13.05 13.17
C ARG A 109 -1.54 14.33 12.64
N ALA A 110 -0.82 15.46 12.70
CA ALA A 110 -1.32 16.72 12.15
C ALA A 110 -1.55 16.62 10.63
N MET A 111 -0.57 16.08 9.89
CA MET A 111 -0.70 15.88 8.44
C MET A 111 -1.77 14.85 8.09
N MET A 112 -1.96 13.81 8.91
CA MET A 112 -3.00 12.82 8.68
C MET A 112 -4.40 13.43 8.77
N ILE A 113 -4.62 14.31 9.75
CA ILE A 113 -5.88 15.05 9.87
C ILE A 113 -6.10 15.94 8.66
N GLU A 114 -5.05 16.60 8.18
CA GLU A 114 -5.13 17.48 7.01
C GLU A 114 -5.42 16.70 5.71
N LEU A 115 -4.86 15.50 5.55
CA LEU A 115 -4.97 14.70 4.33
C LEU A 115 -6.22 13.82 4.27
N TRP A 116 -6.62 13.23 5.40
CA TRP A 116 -7.69 12.21 5.46
C TRP A 116 -8.80 12.54 6.47
N GLY A 117 -8.76 13.73 7.09
CA GLY A 117 -9.79 14.20 8.02
C GLY A 117 -9.56 13.78 9.48
N GLU A 118 -10.39 14.28 10.40
CA GLU A 118 -10.19 14.11 11.85
C GLU A 118 -10.09 12.65 12.31
N GLU A 119 -10.84 11.75 11.66
CA GLU A 119 -10.84 10.32 11.98
C GLU A 119 -9.48 9.65 11.75
N ALA A 120 -8.62 10.22 10.90
CA ALA A 120 -7.28 9.71 10.64
C ALA A 120 -6.38 9.74 11.89
N SER A 121 -6.70 10.59 12.88
CA SER A 121 -6.03 10.59 14.18
C SER A 121 -6.19 9.25 14.91
N ARG A 122 -7.37 8.61 14.79
CA ARG A 122 -7.63 7.29 15.37
C ARG A 122 -6.78 6.23 14.69
N PHE A 123 -6.71 6.26 13.35
CA PHE A 123 -5.85 5.36 12.59
C PHE A 123 -4.39 5.46 13.05
N ALA A 124 -3.86 6.69 13.19
CA ALA A 124 -2.49 6.90 13.65
C ALA A 124 -2.25 6.30 15.04
N ALA A 125 -3.20 6.46 15.96
CA ALA A 125 -3.11 5.92 17.31
C ALA A 125 -3.16 4.38 17.33
N ASP A 126 -4.11 3.78 16.60
CA ASP A 126 -4.25 2.33 16.51
C ASP A 126 -3.02 1.70 15.85
N TYR A 127 -2.49 2.33 14.80
CA TYR A 127 -1.26 1.90 14.12
C TYR A 127 -0.04 1.99 15.04
N GLU A 128 0.17 3.11 15.74
CA GLU A 128 1.28 3.26 16.69
C GLU A 128 1.20 2.20 17.79
N GLN A 129 0.00 1.94 18.33
CA GLN A 129 -0.21 0.90 19.32
C GLN A 129 0.08 -0.51 18.75
N ALA A 130 -0.32 -0.79 17.52
CA ALA A 130 -0.04 -2.05 16.85
C ALA A 130 1.47 -2.26 16.69
N VAL A 131 2.20 -1.26 16.21
CA VAL A 131 3.67 -1.33 16.05
C VAL A 131 4.38 -1.54 17.38
N LEU A 132 3.96 -0.86 18.45
CA LEU A 132 4.50 -1.09 19.80
C LEU A 132 4.30 -2.55 20.24
N MET A 133 3.10 -3.10 20.03
CA MET A 133 2.78 -4.49 20.36
C MET A 133 3.54 -5.49 19.50
N ILE A 134 3.74 -5.20 18.20
CA ILE A 134 4.56 -6.00 17.28
C ILE A 134 6.01 -6.05 17.78
N ASN A 135 6.59 -4.91 18.15
CA ASN A 135 7.95 -4.83 18.67
C ASN A 135 8.10 -5.60 19.99
N LEU A 136 7.10 -5.50 20.87
CA LEU A 136 7.06 -6.27 22.11
C LEU A 136 6.96 -7.77 21.84
N ALA A 137 6.11 -8.20 20.90
CA ALA A 137 5.96 -9.60 20.51
C ALA A 137 7.25 -10.16 19.89
N ARG A 138 7.91 -9.39 19.01
CA ARG A 138 9.22 -9.73 18.43
C ARG A 138 10.28 -9.92 19.51
N SER A 139 10.32 -9.05 20.53
CA SER A 139 11.25 -9.20 21.65
C SER A 139 11.07 -10.49 22.47
N ARG A 140 9.95 -11.18 22.30
CA ARG A 140 9.61 -12.47 22.96
C ARG A 140 9.65 -13.68 22.01
N ASP A 141 10.18 -13.49 20.81
CA ASP A 141 10.21 -14.48 19.70
C ASP A 141 8.82 -15.00 19.30
N ILE A 142 7.80 -14.14 19.37
CA ILE A 142 6.46 -14.47 18.89
C ILE A 142 6.42 -14.18 17.39
N PHE A 143 5.96 -15.14 16.59
CA PHE A 143 5.79 -14.96 15.15
C PHE A 143 4.65 -13.97 14.87
N VAL A 144 4.98 -12.88 14.18
CA VAL A 144 4.04 -11.78 13.87
C VAL A 144 4.20 -11.26 12.44
N GLU A 145 4.97 -11.93 11.58
CA GLU A 145 5.29 -11.41 10.25
C GLU A 145 4.06 -11.29 9.34
N ASP A 146 3.08 -12.17 9.47
CA ASP A 146 1.77 -12.02 8.82
C ASP A 146 1.03 -10.75 9.28
N ILE A 147 1.02 -10.47 10.58
CA ILE A 147 0.40 -9.24 11.13
C ILE A 147 1.16 -7.99 10.66
N VAL A 148 2.49 -8.07 10.54
CA VAL A 148 3.32 -6.98 10.01
C VAL A 148 2.97 -6.71 8.55
N THR A 149 2.88 -7.75 7.72
CA THR A 149 2.44 -7.61 6.32
C THR A 149 1.06 -6.96 6.23
N LEU A 150 0.12 -7.39 7.07
CA LEU A 150 -1.20 -6.78 7.10
C LEU A 150 -1.14 -5.30 7.52
N ALA A 151 -0.34 -4.96 8.53
CA ALA A 151 -0.14 -3.56 8.94
C ALA A 151 0.41 -2.69 7.81
N ASP A 152 1.33 -3.22 7.00
CA ASP A 152 1.86 -2.49 5.83
C ASP A 152 0.82 -2.34 4.73
N LEU A 153 0.03 -3.38 4.44
CA LEU A 153 -1.05 -3.32 3.45
C LEU A 153 -2.12 -2.29 3.83
N VAL A 154 -2.39 -2.12 5.12
CA VAL A 154 -3.36 -1.13 5.61
C VAL A 154 -2.95 0.31 5.30
N LYS A 155 -1.65 0.63 5.31
CA LYS A 155 -1.16 1.94 4.83
C LYS A 155 -1.49 2.14 3.35
N VAL A 156 -1.33 1.09 2.54
CA VAL A 156 -1.66 1.13 1.11
C VAL A 156 -3.15 1.33 0.90
N THR A 157 -4.02 0.59 1.60
CA THR A 157 -5.48 0.78 1.53
C THR A 157 -5.88 2.23 1.83
N LEU A 158 -5.27 2.86 2.83
CA LEU A 158 -5.53 4.27 3.16
C LEU A 158 -5.04 5.23 2.05
N LEU A 159 -3.87 4.94 1.47
CA LEU A 159 -3.27 5.72 0.39
C LEU A 159 -4.12 5.70 -0.88
N GLU A 160 -4.74 4.56 -1.19
CA GLU A 160 -5.67 4.38 -2.32
C GLU A 160 -7.06 5.00 -2.04
N GLY A 161 -7.25 5.61 -0.87
CA GLY A 161 -8.45 6.38 -0.53
C GLY A 161 -9.56 5.58 0.14
N GLU A 162 -9.41 4.26 0.33
CA GLU A 162 -10.37 3.40 1.02
C GLU A 162 -10.28 3.56 2.55
N THR A 163 -10.56 4.78 3.02
CA THR A 163 -10.38 5.23 4.41
C THR A 163 -11.12 4.35 5.43
N THR A 164 -12.40 4.07 5.21
CA THR A 164 -13.22 3.27 6.13
C THR A 164 -12.64 1.87 6.31
N LYS A 165 -12.29 1.23 5.19
CA LYS A 165 -11.69 -0.10 5.14
C LYS A 165 -10.33 -0.11 5.85
N ALA A 166 -9.49 0.89 5.60
CA ALA A 166 -8.20 1.02 6.27
C ALA A 166 -8.34 1.21 7.80
N TYR A 167 -9.36 1.93 8.25
CA TYR A 167 -9.63 2.15 9.69
C TYR A 167 -10.13 0.87 10.37
N GLU A 168 -10.96 0.08 9.70
CA GLU A 168 -11.38 -1.23 10.17
C GLU A 168 -10.20 -2.21 10.22
N ASP A 169 -9.40 -2.25 9.15
CA ASP A 169 -8.27 -3.16 9.05
C ASP A 169 -7.16 -2.83 10.07
N VAL A 170 -6.86 -1.56 10.37
CA VAL A 170 -5.86 -1.20 11.41
C VAL A 170 -6.33 -1.61 12.80
N ALA A 171 -7.62 -1.45 13.10
CA ALA A 171 -8.20 -1.90 14.36
C ALA A 171 -8.10 -3.42 14.48
N LEU A 172 -8.38 -4.15 13.39
CA LEU A 172 -8.22 -5.59 13.31
C LEU A 172 -6.76 -6.03 13.52
N VAL A 173 -5.78 -5.37 12.88
CA VAL A 173 -4.35 -5.61 13.09
C VAL A 173 -4.00 -5.51 14.58
N LEU A 174 -4.49 -4.47 15.25
CA LEU A 174 -4.28 -4.25 16.67
C LEU A 174 -4.93 -5.33 17.54
N GLU A 175 -6.13 -5.79 17.19
CA GLU A 175 -6.79 -6.90 17.89
C GLU A 175 -6.05 -8.23 17.69
N LEU A 176 -5.63 -8.53 16.46
CA LEU A 176 -4.88 -9.74 16.12
C LEU A 176 -3.57 -9.83 16.91
N ILE A 177 -2.79 -8.73 17.01
CA ILE A 177 -1.55 -8.74 17.79
C ILE A 177 -1.81 -8.86 19.29
N LYS A 178 -2.85 -8.20 19.82
CA LYS A 178 -3.26 -8.32 21.23
C LYS A 178 -3.65 -9.77 21.55
N HIS A 179 -4.48 -10.38 20.71
CA HIS A 179 -4.91 -11.76 20.87
C HIS A 179 -3.72 -12.72 20.78
N ARG A 180 -2.86 -12.57 19.77
CA ARG A 180 -1.68 -13.42 19.60
C ARG A 180 -0.73 -13.36 20.78
N TYR A 181 -0.40 -12.15 21.21
CA TYR A 181 0.46 -11.92 22.36
C TYR A 181 -0.11 -12.59 23.63
N ARG A 182 -1.40 -12.34 23.93
CA ARG A 182 -2.08 -12.95 25.08
C ARG A 182 -2.12 -14.47 25.00
N SER A 183 -2.45 -15.03 23.84
CA SER A 183 -2.53 -16.48 23.63
C SER A 183 -1.19 -17.16 23.89
N VAL A 184 -0.09 -16.57 23.39
CA VAL A 184 1.25 -17.12 23.59
C VAL A 184 1.72 -17.00 25.04
N GLU A 185 1.46 -15.87 25.71
CA GLU A 185 1.80 -15.69 27.12
C GLU A 185 1.01 -16.63 28.04
N THR A 186 -0.29 -16.77 27.82
CA THR A 186 -1.13 -17.69 28.59
C THR A 186 -0.63 -19.13 28.45
N MET A 187 -0.36 -19.59 27.22
CA MET A 187 0.15 -20.94 27.00
C MET A 187 1.57 -21.13 27.56
N LYS A 188 2.43 -20.12 27.47
CA LYS A 188 3.76 -20.15 28.09
C LYS A 188 3.66 -20.35 29.60
N ASN A 189 2.73 -19.66 30.26
CA ASN A 189 2.52 -19.82 31.70
C ASN A 189 2.04 -21.24 32.05
N TYR A 190 1.06 -21.77 31.33
CA TYR A 190 0.60 -23.16 31.52
C TYR A 190 1.72 -24.19 31.29
N LEU A 191 2.49 -24.04 30.22
CA LEU A 191 3.61 -24.95 29.93
C LEU A 191 4.71 -24.85 30.99
N ALA A 192 4.99 -23.65 31.50
CA ALA A 192 5.96 -23.45 32.57
C ALA A 192 5.49 -24.09 33.89
N GLU A 193 4.21 -24.00 34.23
CA GLU A 193 3.62 -24.70 35.39
C GLU A 193 3.72 -26.22 35.24
N MET A 194 3.37 -26.76 34.06
CA MET A 194 3.49 -28.19 33.78
C MET A 194 4.95 -28.67 33.88
N LEU A 195 5.90 -27.90 33.35
CA LEU A 195 7.33 -28.21 33.44
C LEU A 195 7.84 -28.19 34.88
N LYS A 196 7.32 -27.32 35.75
CA LYS A 196 7.67 -27.30 37.18
C LYS A 196 7.20 -28.56 37.92
N ILE A 197 6.04 -29.10 37.57
CA ILE A 197 5.43 -30.26 38.24
C ILE A 197 5.96 -31.59 37.65
N THR A 198 6.48 -31.57 36.42
CA THR A 198 6.99 -32.75 35.68
C THR A 198 8.01 -33.59 36.48
N PRO A 199 9.00 -33.03 37.19
CA PRO A 199 9.96 -33.80 37.97
C PRO A 199 9.32 -34.58 39.14
N GLU A 200 8.30 -34.00 39.78
CA GLU A 200 7.58 -34.65 40.88
C GLU A 200 6.73 -35.81 40.37
N LEU A 201 6.02 -35.61 39.25
CA LEU A 201 5.24 -36.65 38.60
C LEU A 201 6.10 -37.80 38.07
N SER A 202 7.30 -37.50 37.59
CA SER A 202 8.27 -38.52 37.17
C SER A 202 8.78 -39.34 38.36
N LYS A 203 9.07 -38.71 39.51
CA LYS A 203 9.45 -39.40 40.75
C LYS A 203 8.33 -40.31 41.29
N LEU A 204 7.07 -39.92 41.09
CA LEU A 204 5.89 -40.72 41.46
C LEU A 204 5.60 -41.88 40.49
N GLY A 205 6.42 -42.06 39.45
CA GLY A 205 6.22 -43.10 38.43
C GLY A 205 5.03 -42.82 37.50
N MET A 206 4.45 -41.61 37.56
CA MET A 206 3.25 -41.24 36.81
C MET A 206 3.57 -40.67 35.42
N MET A 207 4.83 -40.37 35.09
CA MET A 207 5.22 -39.78 33.80
C MET A 207 6.57 -40.26 33.25
N SER A 208 6.64 -40.43 31.91
CA SER A 208 7.86 -40.77 31.18
C SER A 208 8.70 -39.52 30.83
N GLY A 209 10.04 -39.64 30.82
CA GLY A 209 10.97 -38.54 30.51
C GLY A 209 10.83 -37.89 29.13
N ARG A 210 9.96 -38.40 28.24
CA ARG A 210 9.69 -37.80 26.92
C ARG A 210 8.76 -36.59 26.96
N ILE A 211 8.03 -36.36 28.05
CA ILE A 211 7.03 -35.29 28.15
C ILE A 211 7.67 -33.90 28.21
N GLU A 212 8.84 -33.77 28.84
CA GLU A 212 9.55 -32.49 28.88
C GLU A 212 9.90 -31.98 27.47
N GLU A 213 10.38 -32.87 26.60
CA GLU A 213 10.66 -32.54 25.20
C GLU A 213 9.38 -32.22 24.44
N SER A 214 8.30 -32.98 24.63
CA SER A 214 6.98 -32.67 24.04
C SER A 214 6.44 -31.30 24.46
N LEU A 215 6.61 -30.90 25.72
CA LEU A 215 6.21 -29.59 26.23
C LEU A 215 7.07 -28.46 25.64
N ARG A 216 8.38 -28.70 25.46
CA ARG A 216 9.28 -27.74 24.78
C ARG A 216 8.93 -27.59 23.30
N VAL A 217 8.63 -28.69 22.60
CA VAL A 217 8.18 -28.67 21.20
C VAL A 217 6.85 -27.92 21.08
N ALA A 218 5.89 -28.18 21.97
CA ALA A 218 4.63 -27.45 22.01
C ALA A 218 4.81 -25.94 22.26
N SER A 219 5.73 -25.57 23.17
CA SER A 219 6.08 -24.17 23.42
C SER A 219 6.62 -23.47 22.17
N ARG A 220 7.54 -24.11 21.44
CA ARG A 220 8.09 -23.58 20.19
C ARG A 220 7.05 -23.49 19.09
N ALA A 221 6.24 -24.54 18.90
CA ALA A 221 5.17 -24.57 17.91
C ALA A 221 4.14 -23.45 18.16
N ASN A 222 3.81 -23.19 19.42
CA ASN A 222 2.87 -22.12 19.76
C ASN A 222 3.42 -20.72 19.44
N LYS A 223 4.72 -20.49 19.65
CA LYS A 223 5.37 -19.23 19.24
C LYS A 223 5.36 -19.00 17.74
N GLN A 224 5.35 -20.08 16.95
CA GLN A 224 5.44 -20.04 15.48
C GLN A 224 4.09 -20.19 14.77
N ARG A 225 2.97 -20.25 15.53
CA ARG A 225 1.64 -20.47 14.98
C ARG A 225 1.20 -19.29 14.09
N ARG A 226 0.73 -19.60 12.88
CA ARG A 226 0.02 -18.68 11.98
C ARG A 226 -1.49 -18.88 12.13
N PHE A 227 -2.27 -17.82 11.98
CA PHE A 227 -3.74 -17.91 11.95
C PHE A 227 -4.21 -17.88 10.49
N GLU A 228 -5.09 -18.82 10.11
CA GLU A 228 -5.62 -18.93 8.75
C GLU A 228 -6.37 -17.65 8.32
N PHE A 229 -7.16 -17.07 9.21
CA PHE A 229 -7.89 -15.83 8.93
C PHE A 229 -6.99 -14.65 8.49
N THR A 230 -5.79 -14.51 9.08
CA THR A 230 -4.87 -13.44 8.68
C THR A 230 -4.30 -13.70 7.28
N LYS A 231 -4.18 -14.97 6.87
CA LYS A 231 -3.66 -15.34 5.57
C LYS A 231 -4.64 -14.94 4.45
N ASP A 232 -5.91 -15.29 4.59
CA ASP A 232 -6.93 -15.02 3.56
C ASP A 232 -7.06 -13.50 3.32
N LEU A 233 -7.15 -12.71 4.40
CA LEU A 233 -7.22 -11.25 4.31
C LEU A 233 -5.97 -10.62 3.65
N ILE A 234 -4.78 -11.15 3.93
CA ILE A 234 -3.54 -10.71 3.26
C ILE A 234 -3.61 -11.03 1.77
N GLU A 235 -4.05 -12.25 1.40
CA GLU A 235 -4.16 -12.66 0.01
C GLU A 235 -5.12 -11.74 -0.76
N ASP A 236 -6.27 -11.39 -0.18
CA ASP A 236 -7.24 -10.48 -0.78
C ASP A 236 -6.69 -9.06 -0.95
N ARG A 237 -6.05 -8.50 0.09
CA ARG A 237 -5.42 -7.18 0.02
C ARG A 237 -4.26 -7.14 -0.97
N MET A 238 -3.45 -8.19 -1.02
CA MET A 238 -2.37 -8.28 -2.01
C MET A 238 -2.92 -8.33 -3.43
N ARG A 239 -4.04 -9.04 -3.66
CA ARG A 239 -4.71 -9.11 -4.96
C ARG A 239 -5.25 -7.75 -5.39
N GLU A 240 -5.86 -7.00 -4.47
CA GLU A 240 -6.27 -5.61 -4.70
C GLU A 240 -5.08 -4.75 -5.13
N VAL A 241 -3.99 -4.75 -4.37
CA VAL A 241 -2.79 -3.94 -4.68
C VAL A 241 -2.21 -4.32 -6.05
N GLN A 242 -2.10 -5.61 -6.35
CA GLN A 242 -1.60 -6.10 -7.64
C GLN A 242 -2.47 -5.62 -8.81
N LEU A 243 -3.80 -5.70 -8.68
CA LEU A 243 -4.73 -5.21 -9.69
C LEU A 243 -4.57 -3.70 -9.92
N ILE A 244 -4.42 -2.92 -8.85
CA ILE A 244 -4.23 -1.47 -8.94
C ILE A 244 -2.93 -1.15 -9.68
N ASP A 245 -1.83 -1.82 -9.35
CA ASP A 245 -0.54 -1.63 -10.01
C ASP A 245 -0.59 -2.00 -11.50
N GLN A 246 -1.28 -3.10 -11.83
CA GLN A 246 -1.51 -3.54 -13.20
C GLN A 246 -2.32 -2.51 -14.00
N LEU A 247 -3.43 -2.02 -13.47
CA LEU A 247 -4.25 -1.00 -14.12
C LEU A 247 -3.52 0.33 -14.26
N ARG A 248 -2.70 0.71 -13.27
CA ARG A 248 -1.84 1.88 -13.32
C ARG A 248 -0.79 1.74 -14.44
N ALA A 249 -0.14 0.60 -14.56
CA ALA A 249 0.83 0.33 -15.62
C ALA A 249 0.19 0.38 -17.02
N LEU A 250 -1.02 -0.16 -17.16
CA LEU A 250 -1.80 -0.07 -18.40
C LEU A 250 -2.19 1.39 -18.70
N GLY A 251 -2.65 2.14 -17.70
CA GLY A 251 -3.00 3.55 -17.81
C GLY A 251 -1.82 4.43 -18.23
N VAL A 252 -0.63 4.21 -17.67
CA VAL A 252 0.62 4.89 -18.08
C VAL A 252 0.93 4.60 -19.55
N THR A 253 0.78 3.35 -19.97
CA THR A 253 1.02 2.95 -21.37
C THR A 253 0.05 3.66 -22.32
N VAL A 254 -1.24 3.68 -21.98
CA VAL A 254 -2.28 4.38 -22.75
C VAL A 254 -1.97 5.87 -22.84
N LYS A 255 -1.78 6.55 -21.70
CA LYS A 255 -1.52 8.00 -21.66
C LYS A 255 -0.23 8.40 -22.38
N GLY A 256 0.79 7.54 -22.34
CA GLY A 256 2.08 7.82 -22.98
C GLY A 256 2.09 7.63 -24.50
N GLN A 257 1.21 6.78 -25.03
CA GLN A 257 1.21 6.39 -26.46
C GLN A 257 0.00 6.93 -27.24
N ILE A 258 -1.04 7.42 -26.56
CA ILE A 258 -2.32 7.78 -27.16
C ILE A 258 -2.65 9.24 -26.81
N ASN A 259 -2.64 10.10 -27.83
CA ASN A 259 -2.95 11.53 -27.68
C ASN A 259 -4.40 11.86 -28.04
N ASP A 260 -4.99 11.09 -28.95
CA ASP A 260 -6.36 11.24 -29.42
C ASP A 260 -7.13 9.94 -29.19
N PRO A 261 -8.46 9.98 -28.98
CA PRO A 261 -9.28 8.80 -28.73
C PRO A 261 -9.09 7.80 -29.87
N PRO A 262 -8.54 6.60 -29.60
CA PRO A 262 -8.22 5.67 -30.65
C PRO A 262 -9.54 5.12 -31.22
N HIS A 263 -9.71 5.19 -32.53
CA HIS A 263 -10.85 4.59 -33.20
C HIS A 263 -10.38 3.76 -34.39
N VAL A 264 -10.53 2.43 -34.27
CA VAL A 264 -10.18 1.49 -35.32
C VAL A 264 -11.42 0.69 -35.69
N SER A 265 -11.80 0.71 -36.97
CA SER A 265 -12.89 -0.13 -37.46
C SER A 265 -12.56 -1.60 -37.24
N LEU A 266 -13.55 -2.41 -36.84
CA LEU A 266 -13.36 -3.83 -36.51
C LEU A 266 -12.65 -4.63 -37.63
N GLU A 267 -12.87 -4.27 -38.90
CA GLU A 267 -12.24 -4.88 -40.08
C GLU A 267 -10.72 -4.66 -40.17
N ARG A 268 -10.20 -3.65 -39.48
CA ARG A 268 -8.78 -3.29 -39.44
C ARG A 268 -8.06 -3.80 -38.20
N LEU A 269 -8.77 -4.50 -37.31
CA LEU A 269 -8.16 -5.10 -36.14
C LEU A 269 -7.30 -6.29 -36.56
N SER A 270 -6.11 -6.40 -35.95
CA SER A 270 -5.33 -7.62 -36.10
C SER A 270 -6.07 -8.81 -35.49
N GLY A 271 -5.89 -10.01 -36.05
CA GLY A 271 -6.56 -11.21 -35.53
C GLY A 271 -6.25 -11.50 -34.06
N MET A 272 -5.08 -11.10 -33.57
CA MET A 272 -4.70 -11.23 -32.16
C MET A 272 -5.39 -10.22 -31.26
N ASP A 273 -5.65 -9.00 -31.74
CA ASP A 273 -6.40 -8.00 -30.97
C ASP A 273 -7.90 -8.35 -30.94
N VAL A 274 -8.43 -8.95 -32.01
CA VAL A 274 -9.80 -9.52 -32.02
C VAL A 274 -9.97 -10.58 -30.94
N TRP A 275 -8.95 -11.42 -30.70
CA TRP A 275 -8.97 -12.39 -29.60
C TRP A 275 -9.05 -11.69 -28.23
N VAL A 276 -8.32 -10.59 -28.02
CA VAL A 276 -8.41 -9.79 -26.78
C VAL A 276 -9.83 -9.27 -26.57
N PHE A 277 -10.49 -8.76 -27.63
CA PHE A 277 -11.89 -8.32 -27.52
C PHE A 277 -12.86 -9.47 -27.19
N ALA A 278 -12.65 -10.67 -27.74
CA ALA A 278 -13.47 -11.82 -27.40
C ALA A 278 -13.37 -12.18 -25.92
N ARG A 279 -12.15 -12.19 -25.36
CA ARG A 279 -11.93 -12.42 -23.93
C ARG A 279 -12.49 -11.30 -23.07
N LEU A 280 -12.39 -10.05 -23.54
CA LEU A 280 -12.97 -8.89 -22.85
C LEU A 280 -14.51 -8.97 -22.79
N LYS A 281 -15.17 -9.49 -23.83
CA LYS A 281 -16.62 -9.74 -23.82
C LYS A 281 -17.02 -10.81 -22.80
N GLU A 282 -16.26 -11.90 -22.72
CA GLU A 282 -16.45 -12.93 -21.69
C GLU A 282 -16.27 -12.35 -20.28
N LEU A 283 -15.24 -11.51 -20.10
CA LEU A 283 -14.96 -10.81 -18.85
C LEU A 283 -16.14 -9.93 -18.42
N VAL A 284 -16.70 -9.12 -19.32
CA VAL A 284 -17.85 -8.26 -19.03
C VAL A 284 -19.09 -9.10 -18.70
N GLY A 285 -19.35 -10.18 -19.43
CA GLY A 285 -20.47 -11.09 -19.15
C GLY A 285 -20.39 -11.71 -17.74
N ALA A 286 -19.22 -12.24 -17.38
CA ALA A 286 -18.97 -12.81 -16.06
C ALA A 286 -19.03 -11.74 -14.95
N GLY A 287 -18.33 -10.61 -15.12
CA GLY A 287 -18.27 -9.54 -14.13
C GLY A 287 -19.62 -8.86 -13.88
N THR A 288 -20.43 -8.65 -14.93
CA THR A 288 -21.79 -8.09 -14.78
C THR A 288 -22.70 -9.04 -14.00
N THR A 289 -22.56 -10.35 -14.22
CA THR A 289 -23.33 -11.36 -13.47
C THR A 289 -22.92 -11.38 -11.98
N MET A 290 -21.62 -11.24 -11.69
CA MET A 290 -21.09 -11.24 -10.32
C MET A 290 -21.44 -9.96 -9.54
N SER A 291 -21.42 -8.80 -10.22
CA SER A 291 -21.86 -7.50 -9.68
C SER A 291 -23.32 -7.57 -9.19
N VAL A 292 -24.22 -8.18 -9.97
CA VAL A 292 -25.63 -8.38 -9.57
C VAL A 292 -25.78 -9.26 -8.32
N THR A 293 -24.79 -10.09 -8.01
CA THR A 293 -24.79 -10.99 -6.84
C THR A 293 -23.96 -10.48 -5.65
N GLU A 294 -23.52 -9.22 -5.67
CA GLU A 294 -22.68 -8.58 -4.63
C GLU A 294 -21.33 -9.29 -4.36
N ARG A 295 -20.82 -10.08 -5.31
CA ARG A 295 -19.55 -10.83 -5.19
C ARG A 295 -18.35 -9.97 -5.59
N LYS A 296 -18.10 -8.90 -4.82
CA LYS A 296 -17.11 -7.85 -5.14
C LYS A 296 -15.67 -8.37 -5.24
N GLU A 297 -15.25 -9.25 -4.34
CA GLU A 297 -13.89 -9.83 -4.31
C GLU A 297 -13.62 -10.69 -5.55
N GLU A 298 -14.64 -11.36 -6.07
CA GLU A 298 -14.51 -12.21 -7.25
C GLU A 298 -14.40 -11.39 -8.54
N VAL A 299 -15.02 -10.21 -8.59
CA VAL A 299 -14.81 -9.28 -9.70
C VAL A 299 -13.35 -8.81 -9.72
N ILE A 300 -12.76 -8.51 -8.55
CA ILE A 300 -11.34 -8.17 -8.43
C ILE A 300 -10.47 -9.33 -8.92
N GLU A 301 -10.70 -10.55 -8.45
CA GLU A 301 -9.94 -11.74 -8.87
C GLU A 301 -10.07 -12.03 -10.36
N LEU A 302 -11.27 -11.88 -10.90
CA LEU A 302 -11.56 -12.10 -12.31
C LEU A 302 -10.79 -11.11 -13.20
N VAL A 303 -10.79 -9.82 -12.85
CA VAL A 303 -10.07 -8.79 -13.62
C VAL A 303 -8.56 -8.95 -13.45
N ASP A 304 -8.06 -9.18 -12.23
CA ASP A 304 -6.64 -9.40 -11.96
C ASP A 304 -6.10 -10.62 -12.73
N SER A 305 -6.83 -11.73 -12.73
CA SER A 305 -6.42 -12.93 -13.46
C SER A 305 -6.39 -12.71 -14.97
N PHE A 306 -7.39 -12.00 -15.54
CA PHE A 306 -7.36 -11.64 -16.95
C PHE A 306 -6.14 -10.78 -17.30
N LEU A 307 -5.85 -9.75 -16.51
CA LEU A 307 -4.71 -8.88 -16.77
C LEU A 307 -3.38 -9.63 -16.64
N ARG A 308 -3.19 -10.34 -15.52
CA ARG A 308 -1.95 -11.05 -15.18
C ARG A 308 -1.67 -12.24 -16.08
N ASP A 309 -2.67 -13.07 -16.34
CA ASP A 309 -2.48 -14.38 -16.94
C ASP A 309 -2.71 -14.35 -18.46
N GLU A 310 -3.40 -13.33 -18.98
CA GLU A 310 -3.71 -13.20 -20.41
C GLU A 310 -3.10 -11.94 -21.05
N LEU A 311 -3.48 -10.74 -20.57
CA LEU A 311 -3.12 -9.48 -21.24
C LEU A 311 -1.62 -9.16 -21.16
N PHE A 312 -1.04 -9.10 -19.96
CA PHE A 312 0.37 -8.73 -19.80
C PHE A 312 1.34 -9.72 -20.45
N PRO A 313 1.13 -11.05 -20.36
CA PRO A 313 1.90 -12.01 -21.13
C PRO A 313 1.77 -11.80 -22.63
N TYR A 314 0.55 -11.51 -23.14
CA TYR A 314 0.35 -11.19 -24.55
C TYR A 314 1.15 -9.96 -24.99
N ILE A 315 1.10 -8.87 -24.23
CA ILE A 315 1.84 -7.64 -24.55
C ILE A 315 3.34 -7.94 -24.58
N ARG A 316 3.86 -8.50 -23.50
CA ARG A 316 5.30 -8.78 -23.33
C ARG A 316 5.83 -9.73 -24.39
N ASP A 317 5.13 -10.82 -24.67
CA ASP A 317 5.67 -11.93 -25.45
C ASP A 317 5.36 -11.79 -26.95
N LYS A 318 4.32 -11.03 -27.33
CA LYS A 318 3.80 -11.01 -28.70
C LYS A 318 3.50 -9.64 -29.28
N ALA A 319 3.35 -8.60 -28.46
CA ALA A 319 2.90 -7.29 -28.92
C ALA A 319 3.90 -6.15 -28.67
N GLN A 320 5.05 -6.43 -28.04
CA GLN A 320 6.05 -5.42 -27.68
C GLN A 320 6.54 -4.61 -28.89
N ASP A 321 6.95 -5.27 -29.98
CA ASP A 321 7.41 -4.59 -31.20
C ASP A 321 6.30 -3.71 -31.82
N ARG A 322 5.04 -4.16 -31.75
CA ARG A 322 3.88 -3.41 -32.23
C ARG A 322 3.56 -2.21 -31.35
N LEU A 323 3.74 -2.35 -30.05
CA LEU A 323 3.57 -1.26 -29.08
C LEU A 323 4.61 -0.17 -29.31
N GLU A 324 5.88 -0.54 -29.52
CA GLU A 324 6.95 0.40 -29.85
C GLU A 324 6.75 1.06 -31.21
N ALA A 325 6.16 0.35 -32.17
CA ALA A 325 5.80 0.90 -33.47
C ALA A 325 4.52 1.77 -33.46
N GLY A 326 3.83 1.90 -32.33
CA GLY A 326 2.59 2.68 -32.23
C GLY A 326 1.43 2.10 -33.03
N ASP A 327 1.31 0.77 -33.08
CA ASP A 327 0.25 0.07 -33.82
C ASP A 327 -1.14 0.49 -33.33
N ALA A 328 -1.91 1.13 -34.21
CA ALA A 328 -3.22 1.69 -33.87
C ALA A 328 -4.24 0.65 -33.38
N SER A 329 -4.18 -0.59 -33.92
CA SER A 329 -5.10 -1.67 -33.52
C SER A 329 -4.79 -2.13 -32.09
N LEU A 330 -3.50 -2.30 -31.76
CA LEU A 330 -3.06 -2.65 -30.41
C LEU A 330 -3.38 -1.53 -29.42
N LEU A 331 -3.07 -0.27 -29.76
CA LEU A 331 -3.35 0.88 -28.89
C LEU A 331 -4.85 1.01 -28.61
N PHE A 332 -5.71 0.79 -29.61
CA PHE A 332 -7.16 0.75 -29.44
C PHE A 332 -7.61 -0.38 -28.51
N ALA A 333 -7.02 -1.58 -28.65
CA ALA A 333 -7.32 -2.70 -27.77
C ALA A 333 -6.91 -2.41 -26.32
N LEU A 334 -5.69 -1.92 -26.09
CA LEU A 334 -5.18 -1.58 -24.75
C LEU A 334 -6.01 -0.49 -24.06
N TYR A 335 -6.38 0.54 -24.82
CA TYR A 335 -7.29 1.58 -24.37
C TYR A 335 -8.63 1.00 -23.91
N THR A 336 -9.25 0.18 -24.77
CA THR A 336 -10.57 -0.38 -24.50
C THR A 336 -10.54 -1.34 -23.31
N VAL A 337 -9.51 -2.19 -23.23
CA VAL A 337 -9.29 -3.08 -22.09
C VAL A 337 -9.17 -2.28 -20.80
N GLY A 338 -8.31 -1.26 -20.76
CA GLY A 338 -8.11 -0.44 -19.56
C GLY A 338 -9.41 0.20 -19.08
N LEU A 339 -10.17 0.81 -19.99
CA LEU A 339 -11.43 1.45 -19.65
C LEU A 339 -12.50 0.45 -19.19
N THR A 340 -12.60 -0.71 -19.84
CA THR A 340 -13.52 -1.78 -19.45
C THR A 340 -13.18 -2.34 -18.08
N CYS A 341 -11.90 -2.60 -17.79
CA CYS A 341 -11.47 -3.07 -16.48
C CYS A 341 -11.75 -2.02 -15.39
N LEU A 342 -11.47 -0.73 -15.64
CA LEU A 342 -11.82 0.36 -14.72
C LEU A 342 -13.32 0.43 -14.44
N LYS A 343 -14.15 0.21 -15.46
CA LYS A 343 -15.60 0.16 -15.30
C LYS A 343 -16.04 -1.02 -14.42
N LEU A 344 -15.50 -2.21 -14.65
CA LEU A 344 -15.78 -3.40 -13.83
C LEU A 344 -15.37 -3.21 -12.37
N ILE A 345 -14.23 -2.58 -12.11
CA ILE A 345 -13.75 -2.36 -10.74
C ILE A 345 -14.34 -1.12 -10.06
N SER A 346 -15.13 -0.32 -10.76
CA SER A 346 -15.74 0.90 -10.23
C SER A 346 -16.76 0.64 -9.10
N GLU A 347 -17.32 -0.55 -9.02
CA GLU A 347 -18.17 -0.97 -7.90
C GLU A 347 -17.37 -1.49 -6.69
N PRO A 348 -16.42 -2.45 -6.85
CA PRO A 348 -15.64 -2.94 -5.72
C PRO A 348 -14.61 -1.92 -5.19
N LEU A 349 -14.05 -1.05 -6.06
CA LEU A 349 -12.99 -0.08 -5.74
C LEU A 349 -13.31 1.30 -6.37
N PRO A 350 -14.38 1.99 -5.94
CA PRO A 350 -14.88 3.19 -6.60
C PRO A 350 -13.89 4.35 -6.64
N LYS A 351 -13.18 4.59 -5.53
CA LYS A 351 -12.24 5.72 -5.44
C LYS A 351 -11.01 5.49 -6.32
N VAL A 352 -10.51 4.26 -6.35
CA VAL A 352 -9.36 3.89 -7.18
C VAL A 352 -9.71 3.92 -8.66
N ALA A 353 -10.86 3.36 -9.04
CA ALA A 353 -11.31 3.41 -10.43
C ALA A 353 -11.45 4.85 -10.93
N GLU A 354 -12.00 5.75 -10.10
CA GLU A 354 -12.11 7.17 -10.42
C GLU A 354 -10.74 7.86 -10.52
N GLU A 355 -9.82 7.63 -9.57
CA GLU A 355 -8.46 8.19 -9.62
C GLU A 355 -7.75 7.78 -10.92
N LEU A 356 -7.74 6.48 -11.23
CA LEU A 356 -7.06 5.95 -12.40
C LEU A 356 -7.72 6.46 -13.70
N TYR A 357 -9.05 6.53 -13.75
CA TYR A 357 -9.77 7.11 -14.87
C TYR A 357 -9.41 8.58 -15.09
N VAL A 358 -9.51 9.40 -14.04
CA VAL A 358 -9.19 10.83 -14.08
C VAL A 358 -7.74 11.06 -14.51
N THR A 359 -6.82 10.20 -14.05
CA THR A 359 -5.39 10.35 -14.31
C THR A 359 -5.00 9.95 -15.73
N TYR A 360 -5.58 8.87 -16.27
CA TYR A 360 -5.09 8.23 -17.50
C TYR A 360 -6.06 8.26 -18.69
N PHE A 361 -7.38 8.36 -18.46
CA PHE A 361 -8.39 8.17 -19.49
C PHE A 361 -9.33 9.37 -19.71
N ARG A 362 -9.51 10.24 -18.71
CA ARG A 362 -10.48 11.35 -18.78
C ARG A 362 -10.25 12.28 -19.95
N ASP A 363 -9.00 12.58 -20.28
CA ASP A 363 -8.66 13.50 -21.38
C ASP A 363 -8.99 12.88 -22.76
N LEU A 364 -9.07 11.54 -22.84
CA LEU A 364 -9.46 10.79 -24.04
C LEU A 364 -10.99 10.58 -24.11
N GLU A 365 -11.63 10.18 -23.01
CA GLU A 365 -13.08 9.91 -22.98
C GLU A 365 -13.94 11.18 -22.92
N GLY A 366 -13.43 12.26 -22.31
CA GLY A 366 -14.15 13.52 -22.11
C GLY A 366 -15.27 13.49 -21.07
N SER A 367 -15.63 12.31 -20.53
CA SER A 367 -16.62 12.18 -19.46
C SER A 367 -16.03 12.61 -18.11
N PRO A 368 -16.80 13.26 -17.22
CA PRO A 368 -16.27 13.79 -15.97
C PRO A 368 -15.90 12.70 -14.94
N SER A 369 -16.53 11.52 -15.01
CA SER A 369 -16.32 10.40 -14.08
C SER A 369 -16.50 9.04 -14.76
N ILE A 370 -15.82 8.01 -14.25
CA ILE A 370 -15.96 6.62 -14.74
C ILE A 370 -17.38 6.09 -14.58
N ALA A 371 -18.12 6.60 -13.59
CA ALA A 371 -19.51 6.22 -13.36
C ALA A 371 -20.40 6.59 -14.56
N THR A 372 -20.12 7.71 -15.22
CA THR A 372 -20.90 8.23 -16.37
C THR A 372 -20.47 7.70 -17.72
N VAL A 373 -19.28 7.09 -17.81
CA VAL A 373 -18.77 6.49 -19.05
C VAL A 373 -19.68 5.33 -19.48
N SER A 374 -20.06 5.22 -20.75
CA SER A 374 -20.82 4.04 -21.21
C SER A 374 -19.90 2.83 -21.39
N TRP A 375 -20.45 1.61 -21.39
CA TRP A 375 -19.64 0.44 -21.79
C TRP A 375 -19.05 0.67 -23.19
N PRO A 376 -17.75 0.37 -23.41
CA PRO A 376 -17.15 0.55 -24.73
C PRO A 376 -17.92 -0.28 -25.77
N SER A 377 -18.28 0.37 -26.88
CA SER A 377 -19.15 -0.23 -27.92
C SER A 377 -18.57 -1.48 -28.56
N ALA A 378 -17.24 -1.66 -28.52
CA ALA A 378 -16.56 -2.85 -29.01
C ALA A 378 -16.79 -4.09 -28.14
N VAL A 379 -17.27 -3.91 -26.90
CA VAL A 379 -17.49 -4.97 -25.90
C VAL A 379 -18.99 -5.24 -25.68
N LEU A 380 -19.86 -4.32 -26.13
CA LEU A 380 -21.27 -4.59 -26.38
C LEU A 380 -21.42 -5.48 -27.63
#